data_AF-A0A950A878-F1
#
_entry.id   AF-A0A950A878-F1
#
_cell.length_a   1.000
_cell.length_b   1.000
_cell.length_c   1.000
_cell.angle_alpha   90.00
_cell.angle_beta   90.00
_cell.angle_gamma   90.00
#
_symmetry.space_group_name_H-M   'P 1'
#
loop_
_entity.id
_entity.type
_entity.pdbx_description
1 polymer ?
#
loop_
_entity_poly.entity_id
_entity_poly.type
_entity_poly.pdbx_seq_one_letter_code
_entity_poly.pdbx_strand_id
1 'polypeptide(L)'
;MDMLGLSEAELCRVLDTDPLTLLSGQLDHRGELPILLDLLDEASERAGPAVLARWVRSSGPAGRPIDALLARDFAAFERALDDLAERGFVLRGGG
;
A
#
# COMPACT_ATOMS: atom_id res chain seq x y z
N MET A 1 -8.30 -6.85 10.18
CA MET A 1 -7.50 -5.62 10.02
C MET A 1 -7.33 -5.42 8.53
N ASP A 2 -8.18 -4.60 7.92
CA ASP A 2 -8.11 -4.27 6.49
C ASP A 2 -7.41 -2.92 6.38
N MET A 3 -6.08 -2.90 6.42
CA MET A 3 -5.30 -1.65 6.41
C MET A 3 -5.55 -0.84 5.11
N LEU A 4 -5.86 -1.53 4.00
CA LEU A 4 -6.07 -0.94 2.67
C LEU A 4 -7.03 -1.77 1.80
N GLY A 5 -7.85 -2.62 2.41
CA GLY A 5 -8.54 -3.72 1.71
C GLY A 5 -7.60 -4.84 1.29
N LEU A 6 -6.43 -4.96 1.94
CA LEU A 6 -5.53 -6.10 1.79
C LEU A 6 -5.98 -7.22 2.71
N SER A 7 -6.08 -8.42 2.16
CA SER A 7 -6.32 -9.63 2.94
C SER A 7 -5.12 -9.92 3.83
N GLU A 8 -5.32 -10.62 4.94
CA GLU A 8 -4.23 -11.01 5.84
C GLU A 8 -3.08 -11.74 5.10
N ALA A 9 -3.41 -12.61 4.14
CA ALA A 9 -2.42 -13.32 3.32
C ALA A 9 -1.63 -12.39 2.39
N GLU A 10 -2.25 -11.33 1.88
CA GLU A 10 -1.59 -10.32 1.05
C GLU A 10 -0.67 -9.48 1.93
N LEU A 11 -1.14 -9.07 3.10
CA LEU A 11 -0.34 -8.36 4.10
C LEU A 11 0.90 -9.18 4.50
N CYS A 12 0.74 -10.47 4.79
CA CYS A 12 1.85 -11.37 5.10
C CYS A 12 2.88 -11.46 3.96
N ARG A 13 2.44 -11.48 2.69
CA ARG A 13 3.36 -11.45 1.54
C ARG A 13 4.10 -10.13 1.40
N VAL A 14 3.40 -9.01 1.49
CA VAL A 14 4.00 -7.67 1.39
C VAL A 14 5.06 -7.49 2.47
N LEU A 15 4.74 -7.96 3.68
CA LEU A 15 5.61 -7.85 4.84
C LEU A 15 6.67 -8.96 4.92
N ASP A 16 6.66 -9.93 3.99
CA ASP A 16 7.55 -11.09 3.98
C ASP A 16 7.57 -11.79 5.35
N THR A 17 6.38 -11.96 5.93
CA THR A 17 6.22 -12.38 7.31
C THR A 17 5.17 -13.47 7.43
N ASP A 18 5.36 -14.37 8.38
CA ASP A 18 4.37 -15.35 8.75
C ASP A 18 3.23 -14.70 9.55
N PRO A 19 1.98 -15.22 9.46
CA PRO A 19 0.82 -14.67 10.15
C PRO A 19 1.00 -14.59 11.68
N LEU A 20 1.82 -15.47 12.26
CA LEU A 20 2.15 -15.42 13.69
C LEU A 20 3.00 -14.19 14.04
N THR A 21 3.95 -13.83 13.16
CA THR A 21 4.83 -12.67 13.31
C THR A 21 4.05 -11.37 13.10
N LEU A 22 3.10 -11.37 12.15
CA LEU A 22 2.13 -10.30 11.94
C LEU A 22 1.33 -10.03 13.23
N LEU A 23 0.74 -11.08 13.82
CA LEU A 23 -0.05 -10.99 15.04
C LEU A 23 0.79 -10.56 16.26
N SER A 24 2.06 -10.97 16.30
CA SER A 24 2.97 -10.68 17.40
C SER A 24 3.52 -9.26 17.36
N GLY A 25 3.25 -8.48 16.31
CA GLY A 25 3.73 -7.09 16.19
C GLY A 25 5.25 -6.96 16.02
N GLN A 26 5.97 -8.05 15.78
CA GLN A 26 7.43 -8.06 15.64
C GLN A 26 7.95 -7.49 14.30
N LEU A 27 7.05 -6.93 13.49
CA LEU A 27 7.35 -6.24 12.24
C LEU A 27 8.18 -4.97 12.43
N ASP A 28 8.17 -4.41 13.65
CA ASP A 28 8.88 -3.19 14.04
C ASP A 28 10.42 -3.27 13.84
N HIS A 29 10.99 -4.46 13.75
CA HIS A 29 12.45 -4.65 13.62
C HIS A 29 13.03 -4.27 12.24
N ARG A 30 12.19 -4.10 11.20
CA ARG A 30 12.64 -3.58 9.90
C ARG A 30 12.21 -2.12 9.80
N GLY A 31 13.11 -1.19 10.12
CA GLY A 31 12.80 0.25 10.23
C GLY A 31 12.17 0.91 8.99
N GLU A 32 12.26 0.29 7.81
CA GLU A 32 11.61 0.76 6.58
C GLU A 32 10.09 0.53 6.57
N LEU A 33 9.61 -0.49 7.28
CA LEU A 33 8.19 -0.83 7.35
C LEU A 33 7.32 0.19 8.10
N PRO A 34 7.67 0.65 9.32
CA PRO A 34 6.88 1.66 10.00
C PRO A 34 6.81 2.97 9.20
N ILE A 35 7.87 3.33 8.47
CA ILE A 35 7.86 4.51 7.57
C ILE A 35 6.86 4.32 6.43
N LEU A 36 6.85 3.15 5.79
CA LEU A 36 5.89 2.85 4.72
C LEU A 36 4.44 2.84 5.23
N LEU A 37 4.21 2.28 6.41
CA LEU A 37 2.90 2.23 7.04
C LEU A 37 2.41 3.64 7.41
N ASP A 38 3.29 4.49 7.93
CA ASP A 38 3.01 5.89 8.24
C ASP A 38 2.66 6.67 6.95
N LEU A 39 3.46 6.51 5.89
CA LEU A 39 3.19 7.10 4.57
C LEU A 39 1.84 6.64 3.98
N LEU A 40 1.50 5.38 4.15
CA LEU A 40 0.22 4.81 3.73
C LEU A 40 -0.95 5.37 4.53
N ASP A 41 -0.78 5.52 5.84
CA ASP A 41 -1.78 6.10 6.74
C ASP A 41 -2.01 7.57 6.39
N GLU A 42 -0.95 8.37 6.25
CA GLU A 42 -1.01 9.76 5.79
C GLU A 42 -1.70 9.88 4.42
N ALA A 43 -1.34 9.03 3.46
CA ALA A 43 -1.99 9.00 2.15
C ALA A 43 -3.47 8.60 2.27
N SER A 44 -3.82 7.71 3.19
CA SER A 44 -5.19 7.25 3.45
C SER A 44 -6.02 8.38 4.06
N GLU A 45 -5.46 9.14 5.00
CA GLU A 45 -6.09 10.31 5.59
C GLU A 45 -6.33 11.41 4.54
N ARG A 46 -5.38 11.62 3.61
CA ARG A 46 -5.46 12.66 2.58
C ARG A 46 -6.36 12.29 1.40
N ALA A 47 -6.27 11.06 0.89
CA ALA A 47 -7.04 10.58 -0.25
C ALA A 47 -8.44 10.09 0.15
N GLY A 48 -8.59 9.67 1.40
CA GLY A 48 -9.70 8.90 1.92
C GLY A 48 -9.44 7.38 1.79
N PRO A 49 -9.75 6.59 2.83
CA PRO A 49 -9.41 5.15 2.87
C PRO A 49 -10.07 4.35 1.74
N ALA A 50 -11.28 4.72 1.32
CA ALA A 50 -11.97 4.05 0.22
C ALA A 50 -11.33 4.35 -1.16
N VAL A 51 -10.77 5.55 -1.34
CA VAL A 51 -10.07 5.95 -2.58
C VAL A 51 -8.73 5.23 -2.62
N LEU A 52 -7.98 5.22 -1.52
CA LEU A 52 -6.69 4.54 -1.45
C LEU A 52 -6.84 3.03 -1.67
N ALA A 53 -7.80 2.38 -1.00
CA ALA A 53 -8.10 0.95 -1.22
C ALA A 53 -8.46 0.64 -2.68
N ARG A 54 -9.22 1.53 -3.34
CA ARG A 54 -9.56 1.38 -4.75
C ARG A 54 -8.37 1.62 -5.66
N TRP A 55 -7.50 2.58 -5.34
CA TRP A 55 -6.30 2.88 -6.11
C TRP A 55 -5.25 1.78 -6.01
N VAL A 56 -5.02 1.20 -4.82
CA VAL A 56 -4.09 0.08 -4.62
C VAL A 56 -4.44 -1.12 -5.51
N ARG A 57 -5.74 -1.32 -5.77
CA ARG A 57 -6.27 -2.33 -6.69
C ARG A 57 -6.47 -1.85 -8.13
N SER A 58 -6.30 -0.55 -8.38
CA SER A 58 -6.45 0.04 -9.71
C SER A 58 -5.17 -0.16 -10.51
N SER A 59 -5.31 -0.42 -11.81
CA SER A 59 -4.17 -0.44 -12.72
C SER A 59 -3.84 0.99 -13.16
N GLY A 60 -2.68 1.48 -12.76
CA GLY A 60 -2.09 2.72 -13.25
C GLY A 60 -1.12 2.50 -14.42
N PRO A 61 -0.52 3.57 -14.95
CA PRO A 61 0.52 3.49 -15.99
C PRO A 61 1.77 2.71 -15.55
N ALA A 62 2.01 2.63 -14.24
CA ALA A 62 3.09 1.82 -13.63
C ALA A 62 2.66 0.39 -13.27
N GLY A 63 1.43 -0.03 -13.58
CA GLY A 63 0.84 -1.31 -13.13
C GLY A 63 -0.06 -1.17 -11.92
N ARG A 64 -0.30 -2.26 -11.18
CA ARG A 64 -1.10 -2.22 -9.94
C ARG A 64 -0.19 -1.97 -8.74
N PRO A 65 -0.45 -0.97 -7.89
CA PRO A 65 0.37 -0.71 -6.70
C PRO A 65 0.48 -1.92 -5.77
N ILE A 66 -0.56 -2.75 -5.70
CA ILE A 66 -0.53 -4.01 -4.94
C ILE A 66 0.51 -5.02 -5.46
N ASP A 67 0.74 -5.09 -6.77
CA ASP A 67 1.75 -6.00 -7.33
C ASP A 67 3.16 -5.55 -6.96
N ALA A 68 3.42 -4.24 -6.91
CA ALA A 68 4.67 -3.68 -6.40
C ALA A 68 4.89 -4.01 -4.92
N LEU A 69 3.85 -3.86 -4.09
CA LEU A 69 3.91 -4.26 -2.68
C LEU A 69 4.16 -5.77 -2.52
N LEU A 70 3.48 -6.61 -3.31
CA LEU A 70 3.66 -8.08 -3.29
C LEU A 70 5.04 -8.51 -3.79
N ALA A 71 5.62 -7.77 -4.75
CA ALA A 71 6.97 -7.97 -5.25
C ALA A 71 8.04 -7.35 -4.35
N ARG A 72 7.65 -6.65 -3.27
CA ARG A 72 8.50 -5.85 -2.38
C ARG A 72 9.28 -4.76 -3.11
N ASP A 73 8.72 -4.28 -4.22
CA ASP A 73 9.23 -3.15 -4.99
C ASP A 73 8.64 -1.86 -4.44
N PHE A 74 9.20 -1.42 -3.31
CA PHE A 74 8.77 -0.18 -2.65
C PHE A 74 9.04 1.07 -3.50
N ALA A 75 10.06 1.03 -4.37
CA ALA A 75 10.37 2.15 -5.27
C ALA A 75 9.28 2.32 -6.34
N ALA A 76 8.77 1.21 -6.89
CA ALA A 76 7.63 1.26 -7.81
C ALA A 76 6.35 1.74 -7.10
N PHE A 77 6.14 1.33 -5.84
CA PHE A 77 5.00 1.80 -5.04
C PHE A 77 5.06 3.30 -4.75
N GLU A 78 6.21 3.80 -4.26
CA GLU A 78 6.42 5.21 -3.96
C GLU A 78 6.22 6.08 -5.20
N ARG A 79 6.77 5.66 -6.35
CA ARG A 79 6.57 6.36 -7.63
C ARG A 79 5.11 6.42 -8.05
N ALA A 80 4.36 5.34 -7.82
CA ALA A 80 2.93 5.32 -8.11
C ALA A 80 2.15 6.24 -7.15
N LEU A 81 2.55 6.31 -5.89
CA LEU A 81 1.96 7.19 -4.89
C LEU A 81 2.25 8.67 -5.21
N ASP A 82 3.45 8.98 -5.67
CA ASP A 82 3.84 10.32 -6.11
C ASP A 82 3.00 10.76 -7.33
N ASP A 83 2.81 9.89 -8.33
CA ASP A 83 1.89 10.16 -9.46
C ASP A 83 0.44 10.42 -8.98
N LEU A 84 -0.03 9.66 -7.98
CA LEU A 84 -1.36 9.87 -7.39
C LEU A 84 -1.43 11.23 -6.67
N ALA A 85 -0.40 11.60 -5.93
CA ALA A 85 -0.31 12.86 -5.19
C ALA A 85 -0.20 14.07 -6.14
N GLU A 86 0.62 13.99 -7.19
CA GLU A 86 0.72 15.01 -8.26
C GLU A 86 -0.64 15.24 -8.95
N ARG A 87 -1.45 14.19 -9.07
CA ARG A 87 -2.80 14.24 -9.65
C ARG A 87 -3.87 14.67 -8.65
N GLY A 88 -3.50 14.98 -7.41
CA GLY A 88 -4.40 15.42 -6.35
C GLY A 88 -5.34 14.33 -5.82
N PHE A 89 -4.87 13.07 -5.80
CA PHE A 89 -5.64 11.89 -5.39
C PHE A 89 -6.91 11.63 -6.24
N VAL A 90 -6.93 12.14 -7.47
CA VAL A 90 -8.05 11.95 -8.40
C VAL A 90 -7.91 10.62 -9.15
N LEU A 91 -8.66 9.60 -8.72
CA LEU A 91 -8.91 8.42 -9.53
C LEU A 91 -9.83 8.79 -10.70
N ARG A 92 -9.27 9.16 -11.86
CA ARG A 92 -10.04 9.23 -13.11
C ARG A 92 -10.43 7.79 -13.47
N GLY A 93 -11.62 7.38 -13.03
CA GLY A 93 -12.26 6.15 -13.50
C GLY A 93 -12.48 6.26 -15.00
N GLY A 94 -11.62 5.60 -15.76
CA GLY A 94 -11.78 5.43 -17.21
C GLY A 94 -12.18 3.99 -17.49
N GLY A 95 -13.43 3.82 -17.95
CA GLY A 95 -13.88 2.72 -18.81
C GLY A 95 -14.05 1.36 -18.17
#